data_AF-W7SEX4-F1
#
_entry.id   AF-W7SEX4-F1
#
_cell.length_a   1.000
_cell.length_b   1.000
_cell.length_c   1.000
_cell.angle_alpha   90.00
_cell.angle_beta   90.00
_cell.angle_gamma   90.00
#
_symmetry.space_group_name_H-M   'P 1'
#
loop_
_entity.id
_entity.type
_entity.pdbx_description
1 polymer ?
#
loop_
_entity_poly.entity_id
_entity_poly.type
_entity_poly.pdbx_seq_one_letter_code
_entity_poly.pdbx_strand_id
1 'polypeptide(L)'
;MTVVTARAVRSELRNMRRRRNPRSIFRRLYDFSDTALYLAMAGGLVTEAVIKTRSAPALSVAPTPHTAATVSWMAVAIAVAAVAAFGQALLAVGPIWAGSATQTWILASPVDRRSALLPTYVRTLLIAGVGGALLAGGLTAIYPPWLVNLLSNGISGFLAAVILVAVTIEAQTRARAVPFAVLLGVAVVMGGVVALQLDVPSLAVSMDLVPRVLALPALLAVRVGWVALRRLHRGALSAGTDLVQAAAVSSVWLDLSLVSSALMLRRARRIGRVRSVRLRGSRAFAFVLADVARLRRYPATIAVWVALLPVPFFAAVSLPPIAVGPVQLLFAYAAADRFAGGLRTISGSPALRRSLGGTDGELKAIHLTLPAVGAVVWCALTSFALPLAPSVTTVISAAGAVVVVYAMATRKPMDYGGGAIFDTGFGVVPVNLIRQLVRGPAILVGLAALQLIATQ
;
A
#
# COMPACT_ATOMS: atom_id res chain seq x y z
N MET A 1 -2.68 21.80 42.59
CA MET A 1 -3.42 21.82 41.30
C MET A 1 -3.80 20.38 40.95
N THR A 2 -5.09 20.04 40.98
CA THR A 2 -5.58 18.71 40.59
C THR A 2 -5.46 18.53 39.08
N VAL A 3 -4.64 17.58 38.63
CA VAL A 3 -4.46 17.29 37.21
C VAL A 3 -5.78 16.75 36.65
N VAL A 4 -6.42 17.51 35.77
CA VAL A 4 -7.67 17.08 35.11
C VAL A 4 -7.36 15.83 34.27
N THR A 5 -8.07 14.73 34.56
CA THR A 5 -7.83 13.46 33.87
C THR A 5 -8.37 13.50 32.44
N ALA A 6 -7.69 12.83 31.49
CA ALA A 6 -8.16 12.76 30.10
C ALA A 6 -9.51 12.08 29.93
N ARG A 7 -9.94 11.28 30.91
CA ARG A 7 -11.29 10.68 30.93
C ARG A 7 -12.33 11.75 31.22
N ALA A 8 -12.11 12.60 32.22
CA ALA A 8 -13.02 13.69 32.59
C ALA A 8 -13.23 14.67 31.42
N VAL A 9 -12.15 15.07 30.74
CA VAL A 9 -12.25 15.92 29.53
C VAL A 9 -13.05 15.24 28.42
N ARG A 10 -12.86 13.93 28.21
CA ARG A 10 -13.60 13.18 27.18
C ARG A 10 -15.07 12.97 27.53
N SER A 11 -15.38 12.68 28.80
CA SER A 11 -16.78 12.57 29.23
C SER A 11 -17.48 13.90 29.06
N GLU A 12 -16.82 15.00 29.41
CA GLU A 12 -17.41 16.33 29.27
C GLU A 12 -17.63 16.72 27.81
N LEU A 13 -16.64 16.52 26.94
CA LEU A 13 -16.80 16.74 25.50
C LEU A 13 -17.89 15.84 24.89
N ARG A 14 -18.01 14.58 25.37
CA ARG A 14 -19.05 13.66 24.93
C ARG A 14 -20.43 14.15 25.38
N ASN A 15 -20.54 14.66 26.60
CA ASN A 15 -21.77 15.24 27.13
C ASN A 15 -22.15 16.52 26.38
N MET A 16 -21.21 17.44 26.15
CA MET A 16 -21.42 18.64 25.33
C MET A 16 -21.87 18.29 23.91
N ARG A 17 -21.23 17.30 23.26
CA ARG A 17 -21.65 16.82 21.92
C ARG A 17 -23.05 16.21 21.93
N ARG A 18 -23.38 15.42 22.96
CA ARG A 18 -24.72 14.83 23.13
C ARG A 18 -25.78 15.92 23.33
N ARG A 19 -25.47 16.98 24.07
CA ARG A 19 -26.35 18.15 24.28
C ARG A 19 -26.55 18.98 23.01
N ARG A 20 -25.47 19.26 22.25
CA ARG A 20 -25.53 20.05 21.00
C ARG A 20 -26.13 19.32 19.82
N ASN A 21 -26.04 18.00 19.80
CA ASN A 21 -26.49 17.20 18.68
C ASN A 21 -27.18 15.95 19.25
N PRO A 22 -28.47 16.06 19.64
CA PRO A 22 -29.30 14.91 20.01
C PRO A 22 -29.52 14.07 18.75
N ARG A 23 -28.47 13.40 18.29
CA ARG A 23 -28.52 12.54 17.11
C ARG A 23 -29.49 11.41 17.42
N SER A 24 -30.56 11.30 16.64
CA SER A 24 -31.50 10.19 16.74
C SER A 24 -30.76 8.86 16.61
N ILE A 25 -31.17 7.89 17.40
CA ILE A 25 -30.65 6.51 17.34
C ILE A 25 -30.76 5.97 15.90
N PHE A 26 -31.83 6.34 15.20
CA PHE A 26 -32.07 6.05 13.78
C PHE A 26 -30.94 6.50 12.85
N ARG A 27 -30.34 7.69 13.04
CA ARG A 27 -29.25 8.13 12.18
C ARG A 27 -27.97 7.32 12.40
N ARG A 28 -27.70 6.88 13.63
CA ARG A 28 -26.56 5.96 13.87
C ARG A 28 -26.81 4.58 13.28
N LEU A 29 -28.05 4.12 13.33
CA LEU A 29 -28.43 2.85 12.70
C LEU A 29 -28.27 2.96 11.17
N TYR A 30 -28.67 4.08 10.58
CA TYR A 30 -28.48 4.39 9.17
C TYR A 30 -26.99 4.41 8.77
N ASP A 31 -26.15 5.15 9.51
CA ASP A 31 -24.69 5.19 9.26
C ASP A 31 -24.06 3.78 9.36
N PHE A 32 -24.53 2.97 10.31
CA PHE A 32 -24.05 1.60 10.50
C PHE A 32 -24.51 0.68 9.36
N SER A 33 -25.79 0.75 8.97
CA SER A 33 -26.33 -0.06 7.86
C SER A 33 -25.68 0.29 6.55
N ASP A 34 -25.42 1.58 6.31
CA ASP A 34 -24.72 2.06 5.11
C ASP A 34 -23.28 1.50 5.05
N THR A 35 -22.54 1.61 6.15
CA THR A 35 -21.19 1.03 6.25
C THR A 35 -21.20 -0.50 6.10
N ALA A 36 -22.17 -1.19 6.74
CA ALA A 36 -22.30 -2.64 6.69
C ALA A 36 -22.65 -3.13 5.28
N LEU A 37 -23.54 -2.41 4.57
CA LEU A 37 -23.89 -2.68 3.18
C LEU A 37 -22.65 -2.57 2.29
N TYR A 38 -21.88 -1.48 2.39
CA TYR A 38 -20.64 -1.34 1.62
C TYR A 38 -19.62 -2.44 1.93
N LEU A 39 -19.50 -2.83 3.21
CA LEU A 39 -18.62 -3.93 3.60
C LEU A 39 -19.09 -5.27 3.03
N ALA A 40 -20.40 -5.53 3.03
CA ALA A 40 -21.00 -6.73 2.48
C ALA A 40 -20.87 -6.79 0.95
N MET A 41 -21.08 -5.68 0.25
CA MET A 41 -20.87 -5.59 -1.20
C MET A 41 -19.40 -5.82 -1.57
N ALA A 42 -18.47 -5.17 -0.87
CA ALA A 42 -17.04 -5.37 -1.09
C ALA A 42 -16.62 -6.82 -0.76
N GLY A 43 -17.12 -7.39 0.34
CA GLY A 43 -16.91 -8.77 0.71
C GLY A 43 -17.45 -9.74 -0.35
N GLY A 44 -18.69 -9.53 -0.79
CA GLY A 44 -19.34 -10.31 -1.84
C GLY A 44 -18.58 -10.27 -3.16
N LEU A 45 -18.08 -9.09 -3.59
CA LEU A 45 -17.23 -8.97 -4.79
C LEU A 45 -15.94 -9.78 -4.68
N VAL A 46 -15.28 -9.78 -3.51
CA VAL A 46 -14.07 -10.57 -3.27
C VAL A 46 -14.41 -12.07 -3.28
N THR A 47 -15.47 -12.47 -2.59
CA THR A 47 -15.93 -13.87 -2.56
C THR A 47 -16.29 -14.37 -3.95
N GLU A 48 -17.04 -13.57 -4.71
CA GLU A 48 -17.44 -13.88 -6.09
C GLU A 48 -16.21 -13.96 -7.01
N ALA A 49 -15.26 -13.03 -6.88
CA ALA A 49 -14.00 -13.10 -7.64
C ALA A 49 -13.23 -14.38 -7.33
N VAL A 50 -13.16 -14.80 -6.05
CA VAL A 50 -12.51 -16.05 -5.63
C VAL A 50 -13.26 -17.27 -6.17
N ILE A 51 -14.59 -17.30 -6.08
CA ILE A 51 -15.42 -18.39 -6.59
C ILE A 51 -15.24 -18.52 -8.09
N LYS A 52 -15.40 -17.42 -8.85
CA LYS A 52 -15.22 -17.41 -10.30
C LYS A 52 -13.82 -17.75 -10.75
N THR A 53 -12.80 -17.33 -9.99
CA THR A 53 -11.43 -17.76 -10.23
C THR A 53 -11.36 -19.28 -10.09
N ARG A 54 -11.82 -19.84 -8.97
CA ARG A 54 -11.81 -21.30 -8.75
C ARG A 54 -12.61 -22.11 -9.77
N SER A 55 -13.75 -21.59 -10.25
CA SER A 55 -14.62 -22.28 -11.20
C SER A 55 -14.27 -22.03 -12.67
N ALA A 56 -13.26 -21.21 -12.95
CA ALA A 56 -12.83 -20.96 -14.32
C ALA A 56 -12.14 -22.20 -14.91
N PRO A 57 -12.57 -22.70 -16.09
CA PRO A 57 -11.93 -23.84 -16.77
C PRO A 57 -10.49 -23.53 -17.24
N ALA A 58 -10.05 -22.28 -17.19
CA ALA A 58 -8.63 -21.93 -17.38
C ALA A 58 -7.74 -22.40 -16.21
N LEU A 59 -8.31 -22.59 -15.01
CA LEU A 59 -7.64 -23.08 -13.80
C LEU A 59 -7.69 -24.61 -13.64
N SER A 60 -8.37 -25.34 -14.54
CA SER A 60 -8.35 -26.80 -14.56
C SER A 60 -7.16 -27.39 -15.34
N VAL A 61 -6.27 -26.55 -15.88
CA VAL A 61 -4.96 -26.99 -16.36
C VAL A 61 -4.08 -27.22 -15.13
N ALA A 62 -3.61 -28.45 -14.95
CA ALA A 62 -2.72 -28.80 -13.85
C ALA A 62 -1.49 -27.87 -13.85
N PRO A 63 -1.10 -27.29 -12.69
CA PRO A 63 0.15 -26.54 -12.59
C PRO A 63 1.31 -27.40 -13.10
N THR A 64 2.28 -26.79 -13.76
CA THR A 64 3.55 -27.44 -14.07
C THR A 64 4.13 -28.09 -12.80
N PRO A 65 4.77 -29.27 -12.88
CA PRO A 65 5.26 -29.99 -11.70
C PRO A 65 6.38 -29.19 -11.04
N HIS A 66 6.01 -28.30 -10.13
CA HIS A 66 6.91 -27.62 -9.21
C HIS A 66 6.87 -28.37 -7.89
N THR A 67 8.04 -28.55 -7.27
CA THR A 67 8.10 -29.12 -5.92
C THR A 67 7.28 -28.24 -4.97
N ALA A 68 6.47 -28.83 -4.10
CA ALA A 68 5.64 -28.11 -3.12
C ALA A 68 6.47 -27.11 -2.27
N ALA A 69 7.76 -27.43 -2.07
CA ALA A 69 8.74 -26.56 -1.44
C ALA A 69 8.96 -25.23 -2.20
N THR A 70 9.01 -25.23 -3.53
CA THR A 70 9.25 -24.01 -4.32
C THR A 70 8.05 -23.06 -4.25
N VAL A 71 6.84 -23.61 -4.30
CA VAL A 71 5.57 -22.85 -4.20
C VAL A 71 5.48 -22.14 -2.84
N SER A 72 5.80 -22.87 -1.79
CA SER A 72 5.69 -22.40 -0.41
C SER A 72 6.73 -21.32 -0.09
N TRP A 73 8.00 -21.48 -0.49
CA TRP A 73 9.02 -20.42 -0.34
C TRP A 73 8.71 -19.14 -1.13
N MET A 74 7.99 -19.26 -2.24
CA MET A 74 7.61 -18.12 -3.05
C MET A 74 6.44 -17.33 -2.44
N ALA A 75 5.43 -18.01 -1.91
CA ALA A 75 4.36 -17.40 -1.13
C ALA A 75 4.91 -16.69 0.13
N VAL A 76 5.92 -17.28 0.76
CA VAL A 76 6.68 -16.66 1.86
C VAL A 76 7.29 -15.34 1.40
N ALA A 77 8.02 -15.33 0.29
CA ALA A 77 8.63 -14.11 -0.24
C ALA A 77 7.60 -13.02 -0.53
N ILE A 78 6.40 -13.37 -1.03
CA ILE A 78 5.31 -12.43 -1.25
C ILE A 78 4.73 -11.92 0.06
N ALA A 79 4.51 -12.79 1.05
CA ALA A 79 4.03 -12.38 2.36
C ALA A 79 5.01 -11.42 3.04
N VAL A 80 6.32 -11.69 2.95
CA VAL A 80 7.39 -10.79 3.39
C VAL A 80 7.26 -9.44 2.69
N ALA A 81 7.18 -9.44 1.36
CA ALA A 81 7.07 -8.21 0.57
C ALA A 81 5.80 -7.40 0.92
N ALA A 82 4.66 -8.07 1.10
CA ALA A 82 3.38 -7.47 1.45
C ALA A 82 3.43 -6.85 2.86
N VAL A 83 3.95 -7.57 3.85
CA VAL A 83 4.13 -7.08 5.22
C VAL A 83 5.10 -5.90 5.26
N ALA A 84 6.21 -5.97 4.52
CA ALA A 84 7.16 -4.88 4.41
C ALA A 84 6.52 -3.64 3.77
N ALA A 85 5.77 -3.80 2.68
CA ALA A 85 5.07 -2.73 2.00
C ALA A 85 3.99 -2.09 2.89
N PHE A 86 3.20 -2.92 3.59
CA PHE A 86 2.18 -2.45 4.52
C PHE A 86 2.78 -1.74 5.73
N GLY A 87 3.88 -2.27 6.30
CA GLY A 87 4.64 -1.61 7.35
C GLY A 87 5.20 -0.25 6.91
N GLN A 88 5.72 -0.16 5.69
CA GLN A 88 6.16 1.11 5.09
C GLN A 88 4.99 2.10 4.92
N ALA A 89 3.83 1.63 4.49
CA ALA A 89 2.62 2.47 4.40
C ALA A 89 2.19 2.99 5.78
N LEU A 90 2.19 2.12 6.80
CA LEU A 90 1.90 2.50 8.18
C LEU A 90 2.89 3.54 8.71
N LEU A 91 4.19 3.42 8.43
CA LEU A 91 5.18 4.43 8.82
C LEU A 91 5.05 5.73 8.02
N ALA A 92 4.61 5.62 6.77
CA ALA A 92 4.38 6.75 5.89
C ALA A 92 3.15 7.56 6.33
N VAL A 93 2.15 6.94 6.97
CA VAL A 93 0.96 7.60 7.53
C VAL A 93 1.12 7.95 9.01
N GLY A 94 1.67 7.05 9.82
CA GLY A 94 1.65 7.12 11.28
C GLY A 94 0.37 6.45 11.81
N PRO A 95 0.44 5.23 12.36
CA PRO A 95 -0.74 4.45 12.80
C PRO A 95 -1.59 5.16 13.85
N ILE A 96 -0.99 6.08 14.62
CA ILE A 96 -1.72 6.94 15.57
C ILE A 96 -1.73 8.37 15.04
N TRP A 97 -2.93 8.90 14.87
CA TRP A 97 -3.16 10.29 14.54
C TRP A 97 -4.19 10.88 15.51
N ALA A 98 -4.13 12.20 15.67
CA ALA A 98 -5.09 12.95 16.49
C ALA A 98 -5.53 14.16 15.67
N GLY A 99 -6.84 14.36 15.49
CA GLY A 99 -7.37 15.49 14.71
C GLY A 99 -6.87 16.85 15.21
N SER A 100 -6.87 17.86 14.33
CA SER A 100 -6.38 19.21 14.60
C SER A 100 -6.95 19.80 15.90
N ALA A 101 -8.27 19.67 16.11
CA ALA A 101 -8.94 20.12 17.33
C ALA A 101 -8.40 19.43 18.61
N THR A 102 -8.19 18.11 18.57
CA THR A 102 -7.61 17.35 19.69
C THR A 102 -6.17 17.79 19.96
N GLN A 103 -5.38 18.05 18.92
CA GLN A 103 -4.01 18.51 19.08
C GLN A 103 -3.92 19.91 19.69
N THR A 104 -4.75 20.84 19.22
CA THR A 104 -4.73 22.24 19.65
C THR A 104 -5.34 22.44 21.04
N TRP A 105 -6.43 21.73 21.37
CA TRP A 105 -7.17 21.98 22.61
C TRP A 105 -6.89 20.98 23.73
N ILE A 106 -6.63 19.71 23.40
CA ILE A 106 -6.49 18.63 24.40
C ILE A 106 -5.02 18.27 24.63
N LEU A 107 -4.22 18.14 23.57
CA LEU A 107 -2.81 17.75 23.70
C LEU A 107 -1.86 18.92 23.99
N ALA A 108 -2.36 20.16 23.87
CA ALA A 108 -1.66 21.36 24.30
C ALA A 108 -1.85 21.67 25.79
N SER A 109 -2.91 21.16 26.41
CA SER A 109 -3.15 21.29 27.86
C SER A 109 -2.35 20.24 28.65
N PRO A 110 -2.10 20.45 29.96
CA PRO A 110 -1.31 19.54 30.80
C PRO A 110 -2.09 18.27 31.18
N VAL A 111 -2.62 17.56 30.17
CA VAL A 111 -3.34 16.29 30.31
C VAL A 111 -2.37 15.15 30.01
N ASP A 112 -2.48 14.04 30.74
CA ASP A 112 -1.68 12.85 30.44
C ASP A 112 -1.96 12.34 29.00
N ARG A 113 -0.99 12.56 28.11
CA ARG A 113 -1.06 12.20 26.68
C ARG A 113 -1.37 10.73 26.48
N ARG A 114 -0.83 9.86 27.33
CA ARG A 114 -1.05 8.42 27.22
C ARG A 114 -2.52 8.08 27.40
N SER A 115 -3.11 8.56 28.50
CA SER A 115 -4.52 8.33 28.75
C SER A 115 -5.40 8.94 27.67
N ALA A 116 -5.02 10.09 27.09
CA ALA A 116 -5.73 10.73 25.98
C ALA A 116 -5.68 9.91 24.66
N LEU A 117 -4.53 9.31 24.33
CA LEU A 117 -4.33 8.53 23.09
C LEU A 117 -4.73 7.04 23.20
N LEU A 118 -4.90 6.52 24.42
CA LEU A 118 -5.22 5.11 24.68
C LEU A 118 -6.42 4.56 23.88
N PRO A 119 -7.55 5.27 23.72
CA PRO A 119 -8.67 4.73 22.94
C PRO A 119 -8.35 4.58 21.46
N THR A 120 -7.62 5.54 20.90
CA THR A 120 -7.17 5.48 19.52
C THR A 120 -6.19 4.33 19.34
N TYR A 121 -5.26 4.17 20.28
CA TYR A 121 -4.31 3.05 20.30
C TYR A 121 -5.00 1.69 20.26
N VAL A 122 -5.93 1.43 21.19
CA VAL A 122 -6.67 0.16 21.26
C VAL A 122 -7.49 -0.05 19.98
N ARG A 123 -8.17 0.99 19.48
CA ARG A 123 -8.94 0.90 18.26
C ARG A 123 -8.07 0.54 17.05
N THR A 124 -6.91 1.17 16.89
CA THR A 124 -5.99 0.87 15.79
C THR A 124 -5.48 -0.57 15.86
N LEU A 125 -5.12 -1.06 17.06
CA LEU A 125 -4.71 -2.46 17.24
C LEU A 125 -5.82 -3.45 16.91
N LEU A 126 -7.06 -3.19 17.36
CA LEU A 126 -8.19 -4.07 17.07
C LEU A 126 -8.54 -4.09 15.58
N ILE A 127 -8.60 -2.93 14.92
CA ILE A 127 -8.87 -2.86 13.48
C ILE A 127 -7.79 -3.61 12.70
N ALA A 128 -6.51 -3.41 13.04
CA ALA A 128 -5.41 -4.10 12.38
C ALA A 128 -5.42 -5.61 12.65
N GLY A 129 -5.65 -6.02 13.90
CA GLY A 129 -5.74 -7.42 14.28
C GLY A 129 -6.89 -8.12 13.56
N VAL A 130 -8.09 -7.55 13.56
CA VAL A 130 -9.25 -8.10 12.81
C VAL A 130 -8.94 -8.16 11.32
N GLY A 131 -8.36 -7.10 10.75
CA GLY A 131 -7.94 -7.10 9.34
C GLY A 131 -6.92 -8.21 9.03
N GLY A 132 -5.91 -8.40 9.89
CA GLY A 132 -4.92 -9.47 9.77
C GLY A 132 -5.53 -10.87 9.90
N ALA A 133 -6.49 -11.05 10.81
CA ALA A 133 -7.21 -12.31 10.99
C ALA A 133 -8.06 -12.65 9.76
N LEU A 134 -8.79 -11.67 9.22
CA LEU A 134 -9.59 -11.84 8.01
C LEU A 134 -8.73 -12.15 6.79
N LEU A 135 -7.57 -11.50 6.66
CA LEU A 135 -6.63 -11.78 5.57
C LEU A 135 -6.04 -13.19 5.67
N ALA A 136 -5.50 -13.57 6.84
CA ALA A 136 -4.91 -14.90 7.04
C ALA A 136 -5.97 -16.02 6.95
N GLY A 137 -7.14 -15.81 7.55
CA GLY A 137 -8.27 -16.73 7.46
C GLY A 137 -8.81 -16.84 6.04
N GLY A 138 -8.91 -15.72 5.31
CA GLY A 138 -9.32 -15.70 3.89
C GLY A 138 -8.34 -16.47 3.00
N LEU A 139 -7.03 -16.26 3.16
CA LEU A 139 -6.00 -17.02 2.46
C LEU A 139 -6.07 -18.53 2.78
N THR A 140 -6.36 -18.88 4.04
CA THR A 140 -6.55 -20.27 4.46
C THR A 140 -7.79 -20.88 3.81
N ALA A 141 -8.90 -20.15 3.73
CA ALA A 141 -10.12 -20.60 3.09
C ALA A 141 -9.96 -20.80 1.56
N ILE A 142 -8.96 -20.15 0.95
CA ILE A 142 -8.62 -20.30 -0.48
C ILE A 142 -7.94 -21.65 -0.79
N TYR A 143 -7.43 -22.38 0.21
CA TYR A 143 -6.77 -23.68 0.02
C TYR A 143 -7.40 -24.76 0.90
N PRO A 144 -8.25 -25.67 0.33
CA PRO A 144 -9.08 -26.60 1.10
C PRO A 144 -8.34 -27.47 2.14
N PRO A 145 -7.12 -27.98 1.89
CA PRO A 145 -6.38 -28.76 2.88
C PRO A 145 -6.07 -27.99 4.17
N TRP A 146 -6.11 -26.65 4.14
CA TRP A 146 -5.75 -25.80 5.28
C TRP A 146 -6.94 -25.36 6.13
N LEU A 147 -8.17 -25.72 5.76
CA LEU A 147 -9.38 -25.37 6.53
C LEU A 147 -9.33 -25.87 7.98
N VAL A 148 -8.63 -26.99 8.24
CA VAL A 148 -8.42 -27.55 9.59
C VAL A 148 -7.69 -26.54 10.51
N ASN A 149 -6.86 -25.66 9.94
CA ASN A 149 -6.06 -24.67 10.66
C ASN A 149 -6.66 -23.26 10.61
N LEU A 150 -7.90 -23.08 10.14
CA LEU A 150 -8.53 -21.77 9.91
C LEU A 150 -8.48 -20.86 11.15
N LEU A 151 -8.82 -21.40 12.32
CA LEU A 151 -8.79 -20.65 13.58
C LEU A 151 -7.35 -20.29 13.98
N SER A 152 -6.42 -21.23 13.92
CA SER A 152 -5.00 -20.98 14.26
C SER A 152 -4.38 -19.93 13.33
N ASN A 153 -4.68 -20.00 12.04
CA ASN A 153 -4.21 -19.04 11.04
C ASN A 153 -4.82 -17.66 11.22
N GLY A 154 -6.12 -17.58 11.54
CA GLY A 154 -6.79 -16.33 11.89
C GLY A 154 -6.17 -15.67 13.11
N ILE A 155 -5.92 -16.43 14.18
CA ILE A 155 -5.25 -15.93 15.40
C ILE A 155 -3.82 -15.47 15.09
N SER A 156 -3.07 -16.25 14.31
CA SER A 156 -1.71 -15.90 13.91
C SER A 156 -1.68 -14.60 13.10
N GLY A 157 -2.62 -14.42 12.16
CA GLY A 157 -2.81 -13.18 11.40
C GLY A 157 -3.18 -11.99 12.27
N PHE A 158 -4.02 -12.21 13.31
CA PHE A 158 -4.35 -11.18 14.30
C PHE A 158 -3.10 -10.70 15.05
N LEU A 159 -2.35 -11.64 15.64
CA LEU A 159 -1.17 -11.34 16.47
C LEU A 159 -0.08 -10.67 15.64
N ALA A 160 0.15 -11.15 14.42
CA ALA A 160 1.05 -10.55 13.46
C ALA A 160 0.76 -9.08 13.15
N ALA A 161 -0.49 -8.76 12.82
CA ALA A 161 -0.90 -7.40 12.52
C ALA A 161 -0.78 -6.48 13.75
N VAL A 162 -1.10 -7.00 14.94
CA VAL A 162 -0.91 -6.31 16.22
C VAL A 162 0.57 -5.98 16.46
N ILE A 163 1.48 -6.95 16.26
CA ILE A 163 2.93 -6.76 16.38
C ILE A 163 3.38 -5.65 15.44
N LEU A 164 3.03 -5.76 14.15
CA LEU A 164 3.44 -4.80 13.12
C LEU A 164 2.97 -3.38 13.45
N VAL A 165 1.72 -3.21 13.85
CA VAL A 165 1.18 -1.88 14.23
C VAL A 165 1.86 -1.36 15.49
N ALA A 166 2.06 -2.19 16.52
CA ALA A 166 2.67 -1.73 17.75
C ALA A 166 4.14 -1.34 17.59
N VAL A 167 4.90 -2.08 16.76
CA VAL A 167 6.28 -1.72 16.38
C VAL A 167 6.30 -0.42 15.56
N THR A 168 5.38 -0.24 14.62
CA THR A 168 5.29 0.99 13.83
C THR A 168 4.87 2.22 14.65
N ILE A 169 4.17 2.03 15.77
CA ILE A 169 3.86 3.10 16.74
C ILE A 169 5.12 3.56 17.49
N GLU A 170 5.94 2.63 17.99
CA GLU A 170 7.22 3.00 18.62
C GLU A 170 8.14 3.69 17.60
N ALA A 171 8.20 3.16 16.39
CA ALA A 171 8.88 3.81 15.29
C ALA A 171 8.38 5.23 14.98
N GLN A 172 7.08 5.47 15.10
CA GLN A 172 6.49 6.80 14.90
C GLN A 172 7.03 7.84 15.90
N THR A 173 7.49 7.42 17.08
CA THR A 173 8.10 8.33 18.08
C THR A 173 9.49 8.80 17.68
N ARG A 174 10.21 7.99 16.90
CA ARG A 174 11.57 8.30 16.45
C ARG A 174 11.41 8.97 15.09
N ALA A 175 11.63 10.28 15.00
CA ALA A 175 11.56 11.02 13.73
C ALA A 175 12.50 10.46 12.63
N ARG A 176 13.41 9.55 12.98
CA ARG A 176 14.31 8.81 12.08
C ARG A 176 13.61 7.57 11.52
N ALA A 177 13.89 7.29 10.24
CA ALA A 177 13.41 6.09 9.57
C ALA A 177 13.73 4.85 10.41
N VAL A 178 12.74 3.97 10.60
CA VAL A 178 12.99 2.61 11.06
C VAL A 178 14.02 2.03 10.11
N PRO A 179 15.14 1.48 10.61
CA PRO A 179 16.09 0.83 9.73
C PRO A 179 15.33 -0.25 8.95
N PHE A 180 15.49 -0.24 7.63
CA PHE A 180 14.84 -1.20 6.73
C PHE A 180 14.99 -2.63 7.23
N ALA A 181 16.11 -2.95 7.89
CA ALA A 181 16.38 -4.21 8.58
C ALA A 181 15.34 -4.64 9.63
N VAL A 182 14.71 -3.72 10.37
CA VAL A 182 13.66 -4.06 11.35
C VAL A 182 12.34 -4.39 10.65
N LEU A 183 12.00 -3.66 9.59
CA LEU A 183 10.81 -3.97 8.78
C LEU A 183 11.01 -5.25 7.97
N LEU A 184 12.22 -5.47 7.46
CA LEU A 184 12.63 -6.70 6.81
C LEU A 184 12.65 -7.86 7.81
N GLY A 185 13.13 -7.66 9.04
CA GLY A 185 13.09 -8.67 10.09
C GLY A 185 11.67 -9.06 10.48
N VAL A 186 10.78 -8.09 10.69
CA VAL A 186 9.34 -8.35 10.91
C VAL A 186 8.73 -9.05 9.69
N ALA A 187 9.06 -8.60 8.49
CA ALA A 187 8.57 -9.20 7.25
C ALA A 187 9.08 -10.65 7.08
N VAL A 188 10.33 -10.95 7.41
CA VAL A 188 10.95 -12.28 7.36
C VAL A 188 10.35 -13.20 8.42
N VAL A 189 10.14 -12.73 9.65
CA VAL A 189 9.44 -13.51 10.68
C VAL A 189 8.01 -13.81 10.24
N MET A 190 7.32 -12.82 9.68
CA MET A 190 5.97 -13.01 9.15
C MET A 190 5.91 -13.88 7.90
N GLY A 191 6.94 -13.80 7.06
CA GLY A 191 7.19 -14.74 5.98
C GLY A 191 7.37 -16.15 6.50
N GLY A 192 8.18 -16.34 7.54
CA GLY A 192 8.36 -17.62 8.22
C GLY A 192 7.06 -18.19 8.76
N VAL A 193 6.19 -17.35 9.33
CA VAL A 193 4.84 -17.77 9.75
C VAL A 193 4.01 -18.27 8.57
N VAL A 194 4.05 -17.59 7.43
CA VAL A 194 3.42 -18.06 6.20
C VAL A 194 4.10 -19.34 5.67
N ALA A 195 5.42 -19.49 5.83
CA ALA A 195 6.16 -20.68 5.43
C ALA A 195 5.67 -21.91 6.18
N LEU A 196 5.50 -21.75 7.49
CA LEU A 196 4.94 -22.76 8.37
C LEU A 196 3.50 -23.12 7.93
N GLN A 197 2.68 -22.13 7.61
CA GLN A 197 1.29 -22.34 7.16
C GLN A 197 1.14 -23.09 5.83
N LEU A 198 2.20 -23.12 5.01
CA LEU A 198 2.20 -23.75 3.69
C LEU A 198 2.84 -25.14 3.69
N ASP A 199 3.11 -25.70 4.87
CA ASP A 199 3.69 -27.03 5.08
C ASP A 199 4.96 -27.24 4.23
N VAL A 200 5.86 -26.24 4.27
CA VAL A 200 7.17 -26.35 3.61
C VAL A 200 7.86 -27.61 4.16
N PRO A 201 8.23 -28.61 3.32
CA PRO A 201 8.65 -29.95 3.75
C PRO A 201 9.85 -30.01 4.72
N SER A 202 10.54 -28.90 4.96
CA SER A 202 11.69 -28.78 5.85
C SER A 202 11.37 -28.26 7.26
N LEU A 203 10.13 -27.88 7.56
CA LEU A 203 9.70 -27.34 8.86
C LEU A 203 8.42 -28.04 9.35
N ALA A 204 8.55 -29.26 9.87
CA ALA A 204 7.46 -29.96 10.55
C ALA A 204 7.16 -29.30 11.91
N VAL A 205 6.50 -28.15 11.89
CA VAL A 205 6.02 -27.45 13.09
C VAL A 205 4.51 -27.57 13.14
N SER A 206 3.97 -27.98 14.29
CA SER A 206 2.52 -27.99 14.48
C SER A 206 1.94 -26.57 14.36
N MET A 207 0.92 -26.41 13.51
CA MET A 207 0.26 -25.11 13.27
C MET A 207 -0.37 -24.52 14.55
N ASP A 208 -0.62 -25.33 15.58
CA ASP A 208 -1.11 -24.87 16.88
C ASP A 208 -0.05 -24.15 17.72
N LEU A 209 1.24 -24.34 17.38
CA LEU A 209 2.35 -23.69 18.08
C LEU A 209 2.59 -22.27 17.60
N VAL A 210 2.28 -21.95 16.34
CA VAL A 210 2.48 -20.63 15.73
C VAL A 210 1.82 -19.49 16.54
N PRO A 211 0.51 -19.55 16.89
CA PRO A 211 -0.11 -18.48 17.68
C PRO A 211 0.48 -18.40 19.09
N ARG A 212 0.92 -19.53 19.68
CA ARG A 212 1.56 -19.55 21.02
C ARG A 212 2.91 -18.84 20.98
N VAL A 213 3.71 -19.08 19.94
CA VAL A 213 5.00 -18.42 19.72
C VAL A 213 4.82 -16.92 19.47
N LEU A 214 3.78 -16.51 18.75
CA LEU A 214 3.49 -15.09 18.47
C LEU A 214 2.88 -14.33 19.66
N ALA A 215 2.28 -15.02 20.64
CA ALA A 215 1.59 -14.39 21.75
C ALA A 215 2.52 -13.52 22.60
N LEU A 216 3.71 -14.03 22.98
CA LEU A 216 4.67 -13.27 23.79
C LEU A 216 5.22 -12.03 23.04
N PRO A 217 5.70 -12.13 21.78
CA PRO A 217 6.07 -10.97 20.97
C PRO A 217 4.92 -9.96 20.82
N ALA A 218 3.68 -10.41 20.66
CA ALA A 218 2.52 -9.52 20.57
C ALA A 218 2.30 -8.75 21.87
N LEU A 219 2.35 -9.41 23.02
CA LEU A 219 2.23 -8.77 24.33
C LEU A 219 3.35 -7.75 24.58
N LEU A 220 4.59 -8.12 24.23
CA LEU A 220 5.75 -7.21 24.33
C LEU A 220 5.61 -6.02 23.38
N ALA A 221 5.20 -6.24 22.14
CA ALA A 221 4.97 -5.18 21.16
C ALA A 221 3.88 -4.23 21.64
N VAL A 222 2.76 -4.76 22.16
CA VAL A 222 1.68 -3.95 22.79
C VAL A 222 2.24 -3.14 23.96
N ARG A 223 3.04 -3.74 24.83
CA ARG A 223 3.67 -3.03 25.96
C ARG A 223 4.56 -1.88 25.47
N VAL A 224 5.38 -2.12 24.45
CA VAL A 224 6.28 -1.15 23.83
C VAL A 224 5.47 0.00 23.21
N GLY A 225 4.48 -0.29 22.37
CA GLY A 225 3.58 0.70 21.77
C GLY A 225 2.84 1.53 22.83
N TRP A 226 2.43 0.91 23.93
CA TRP A 226 1.76 1.60 25.05
C TRP A 226 2.70 2.53 25.84
N VAL A 227 4.01 2.25 25.90
CA VAL A 227 5.02 3.19 26.43
C VAL A 227 5.28 4.32 25.44
N ALA A 228 5.35 4.00 24.15
CA ALA A 228 5.57 4.93 23.06
C ALA A 228 4.57 6.10 23.04
N LEU A 229 3.32 5.86 23.47
CA LEU A 229 2.28 6.89 23.57
C LEU A 229 2.70 8.14 24.36
N ARG A 230 3.51 7.99 25.41
CA ARG A 230 4.02 9.13 26.21
C ARG A 230 5.03 9.97 25.44
N ARG A 231 5.73 9.36 24.49
CA ARG A 231 6.82 9.96 23.71
C ARG A 231 6.38 10.57 22.38
N LEU A 232 5.12 10.35 21.96
CA LEU A 232 4.59 10.93 20.74
C LEU A 232 4.55 12.46 20.83
N HIS A 233 5.30 13.13 19.95
CA HIS A 233 5.34 14.58 19.82
C HIS A 233 4.27 15.08 18.85
N ARG A 234 3.91 16.38 18.93
CA ARG A 234 2.88 17.01 18.08
C ARG A 234 3.12 16.78 16.59
N GLY A 235 4.37 16.94 16.13
CA GLY A 235 4.75 16.70 14.73
C GLY A 235 4.57 15.26 14.25
N ALA A 236 4.64 14.26 15.14
CA ALA A 236 4.40 12.86 14.78
C ALA A 236 2.90 12.57 14.60
N LEU A 237 2.04 13.27 15.35
CA LEU A 237 0.59 13.13 15.31
C LEU A 237 -0.05 13.93 14.16
N SER A 238 0.47 15.11 13.84
CA SER A 238 -0.04 15.96 12.74
C SER A 238 0.28 15.41 11.36
N ALA A 239 1.41 14.71 11.23
CA ALA A 239 1.81 14.16 9.94
C ALA A 239 0.83 13.06 9.43
N GLY A 240 0.12 12.38 10.34
CA GLY A 240 -0.90 11.40 9.98
C GLY A 240 -2.26 12.02 9.67
N THR A 241 -2.62 13.16 10.28
CA THR A 241 -3.90 13.82 9.98
C THR A 241 -3.97 14.32 8.56
N ASP A 242 -2.91 14.96 8.07
CA ASP A 242 -2.90 15.53 6.71
C ASP A 242 -3.08 14.42 5.66
N LEU A 243 -2.47 13.25 5.89
CA LEU A 243 -2.57 12.10 5.00
C LEU A 243 -3.90 11.38 5.10
N VAL A 244 -4.46 11.21 6.29
CA VAL A 244 -5.78 10.61 6.48
C VAL A 244 -6.85 11.51 5.87
N GLN A 245 -6.72 12.83 6.01
CA GLN A 245 -7.64 13.78 5.42
C GLN A 245 -7.49 13.82 3.89
N ALA A 246 -6.26 13.82 3.38
CA ALA A 246 -6.01 13.65 1.95
C ALA A 246 -6.58 12.33 1.43
N ALA A 247 -6.42 11.21 2.15
CA ALA A 247 -6.97 9.91 1.80
C ALA A 247 -8.50 9.89 1.83
N ALA A 248 -9.12 10.50 2.85
CA ALA A 248 -10.58 10.58 2.93
C ALA A 248 -11.16 11.39 1.75
N VAL A 249 -10.58 12.56 1.45
CA VAL A 249 -10.98 13.37 0.29
C VAL A 249 -10.70 12.60 -1.00
N SER A 250 -9.54 11.97 -1.13
CA SER A 250 -9.21 11.11 -2.26
C SER A 250 -10.20 9.96 -2.45
N SER A 251 -10.66 9.32 -1.38
CA SER A 251 -11.62 8.21 -1.47
C SER A 251 -13.00 8.70 -1.90
N VAL A 252 -13.47 9.82 -1.33
CA VAL A 252 -14.76 10.43 -1.70
C VAL A 252 -14.77 10.87 -3.16
N TRP A 253 -13.66 11.44 -3.63
CA TRP A 253 -13.51 11.94 -4.99
C TRP A 253 -12.88 10.94 -5.96
N LEU A 254 -12.58 9.72 -5.50
CA LEU A 254 -11.80 8.71 -6.23
C LEU A 254 -10.48 9.23 -6.84
N ASP A 255 -9.89 10.28 -6.25
CA ASP A 255 -8.63 10.88 -6.67
C ASP A 255 -7.44 10.48 -5.80
N LEU A 256 -6.77 9.38 -6.12
CA LEU A 256 -5.57 8.98 -5.38
C LEU A 256 -4.37 9.95 -5.56
N SER A 257 -4.47 10.96 -6.45
CA SER A 257 -3.42 11.97 -6.65
C SER A 257 -3.14 12.79 -5.39
N LEU A 258 -4.17 13.14 -4.61
CA LEU A 258 -4.01 13.96 -3.40
C LEU A 258 -3.21 13.22 -2.33
N VAL A 259 -3.46 11.91 -2.14
CA VAL A 259 -2.63 11.06 -1.25
C VAL A 259 -1.18 11.05 -1.72
N SER A 260 -0.94 10.85 -3.01
CA SER A 260 0.42 10.77 -3.56
C SER A 260 1.20 12.09 -3.36
N SER A 261 0.54 13.23 -3.56
CA SER A 261 1.10 14.57 -3.36
C SER A 261 1.39 14.85 -1.88
N ALA A 262 0.47 14.50 -0.99
CA ALA A 262 0.66 14.64 0.46
C ALA A 262 1.81 13.77 0.97
N LEU A 263 1.93 12.53 0.46
CA LEU A 263 3.06 11.64 0.76
C LEU A 263 4.39 12.21 0.25
N MET A 264 4.42 12.75 -0.96
CA MET A 264 5.60 13.39 -1.54
C MET A 264 6.06 14.58 -0.69
N LEU A 265 5.14 15.47 -0.30
CA LEU A 265 5.46 16.64 0.53
C LEU A 265 5.97 16.21 1.91
N ARG A 266 5.36 15.19 2.53
CA ARG A 266 5.85 14.64 3.79
C ARG A 266 7.26 14.07 3.66
N ARG A 267 7.54 13.30 2.60
CA ARG A 267 8.87 12.73 2.34
C ARG A 267 9.91 13.84 2.17
N ALA A 268 9.61 14.89 1.41
CA ALA A 268 10.48 16.05 1.25
C ALA A 268 10.77 16.74 2.60
N ARG A 269 9.73 16.95 3.44
CA ARG A 269 9.89 17.52 4.79
C ARG A 269 10.73 16.64 5.73
N ARG A 270 10.63 15.30 5.63
CA ARG A 270 11.45 14.38 6.44
C ARG A 270 12.93 14.42 6.06
N ILE A 271 13.24 14.58 4.77
CA ILE A 271 14.63 14.70 4.31
C ILE A 271 15.21 16.04 4.73
N GLY A 272 14.42 17.12 4.64
CA GLY A 272 14.81 18.45 5.08
C GLY A 272 15.90 19.05 4.20
N ARG A 273 17.18 18.78 4.53
CA ARG A 273 18.34 19.29 3.79
C ARG A 273 19.03 18.17 3.02
N VAL A 274 19.38 18.48 1.77
CA VAL A 274 20.16 17.59 0.90
C VAL A 274 21.43 18.29 0.47
N ARG A 275 22.53 17.54 0.37
CA ARG A 275 23.74 18.05 -0.28
C ARG A 275 23.46 18.23 -1.78
N SER A 276 23.87 19.38 -2.31
CA SER A 276 23.85 19.60 -3.77
C SER A 276 24.76 18.57 -4.44
N VAL A 277 24.35 18.10 -5.61
CA VAL A 277 25.12 17.17 -6.43
C VAL A 277 25.53 17.93 -7.68
N ARG A 278 26.82 17.90 -8.03
CA ARG A 278 27.29 18.47 -9.29
C ARG A 278 26.84 17.56 -10.42
N LEU A 279 26.07 18.10 -11.35
CA LEU A 279 25.67 17.41 -12.57
C LEU A 279 26.76 17.64 -13.62
N ARG A 280 27.10 16.61 -14.39
CA ARG A 280 28.16 16.64 -15.41
C ARG A 280 27.62 16.08 -16.73
N GLY A 281 28.33 16.33 -17.83
CA GLY A 281 28.02 15.78 -19.15
C GLY A 281 27.03 16.62 -19.95
N SER A 282 26.43 16.01 -20.98
CA SER A 282 25.41 16.66 -21.81
C SER A 282 24.16 16.99 -20.99
N ARG A 283 23.34 17.92 -21.48
CA ARG A 283 22.10 18.36 -20.82
C ARG A 283 21.15 17.19 -20.51
N ALA A 284 20.94 16.29 -21.46
CA ALA A 284 20.13 15.09 -21.27
C ALA A 284 20.70 14.18 -20.18
N PHE A 285 22.01 13.93 -20.21
CA PHE A 285 22.68 13.10 -19.22
C PHE A 285 22.64 13.74 -17.82
N ALA A 286 22.78 15.05 -17.71
CA ALA A 286 22.67 15.79 -16.46
C ALA A 286 21.29 15.62 -15.81
N PHE A 287 20.21 15.65 -16.59
CA PHE A 287 18.86 15.40 -16.08
C PHE A 287 18.63 13.94 -15.67
N VAL A 288 19.16 12.97 -16.42
CA VAL A 288 19.16 11.57 -16.00
C VAL A 288 19.92 11.41 -14.68
N LEU A 289 21.09 12.03 -14.55
CA LEU A 289 21.88 11.99 -13.33
C LEU A 289 21.15 12.67 -12.15
N ALA A 290 20.36 13.71 -12.40
CA ALA A 290 19.51 14.33 -11.38
C ALA A 290 18.42 13.37 -10.88
N ASP A 291 17.82 12.59 -11.77
CA ASP A 291 16.86 11.55 -11.39
C ASP A 291 17.53 10.37 -10.66
N VAL A 292 18.72 9.96 -11.08
CA VAL A 292 19.51 8.95 -10.34
C VAL A 292 19.89 9.48 -8.95
N ALA A 293 20.31 10.73 -8.83
CA ALA A 293 20.60 11.36 -7.55
C ALA A 293 19.35 11.44 -6.66
N ARG A 294 18.17 11.65 -7.25
CA ARG A 294 16.88 11.55 -6.56
C ARG A 294 16.67 10.11 -6.06
N LEU A 295 16.84 9.08 -6.90
CA LEU A 295 16.68 7.68 -6.48
C LEU A 295 17.63 7.28 -5.35
N ARG A 296 18.88 7.71 -5.39
CA ARG A 296 19.86 7.43 -4.31
C ARG A 296 19.44 8.00 -2.96
N ARG A 297 18.62 9.06 -2.93
CA ARG A 297 18.05 9.62 -1.70
C ARG A 297 16.86 8.81 -1.18
N TYR A 298 16.33 7.88 -1.98
CA TYR A 298 15.19 7.03 -1.67
C TYR A 298 15.48 5.54 -1.92
N PRO A 299 16.35 4.89 -1.11
CA PRO A 299 16.69 3.48 -1.29
C PRO A 299 15.47 2.55 -1.19
N ALA A 300 14.43 2.97 -0.45
CA ALA A 300 13.16 2.24 -0.36
C ALA A 300 12.50 2.01 -1.73
N THR A 301 12.69 2.93 -2.68
CA THR A 301 12.18 2.78 -4.05
C THR A 301 12.76 1.54 -4.72
N ILE A 302 14.07 1.34 -4.59
CA ILE A 302 14.79 0.18 -5.14
C ILE A 302 14.40 -1.08 -4.37
N ALA A 303 14.33 -1.01 -3.04
CA ALA A 303 13.92 -2.14 -2.22
C ALA A 303 12.54 -2.67 -2.60
N VAL A 304 11.56 -1.79 -2.83
CA VAL A 304 10.24 -2.24 -3.28
C VAL A 304 10.28 -2.74 -4.73
N TRP A 305 11.06 -2.12 -5.62
CA TRP A 305 11.23 -2.63 -6.99
C TRP A 305 11.76 -4.08 -7.00
N VAL A 306 12.77 -4.37 -6.18
CA VAL A 306 13.32 -5.74 -6.00
C VAL A 306 12.28 -6.66 -5.36
N ALA A 307 11.56 -6.19 -4.34
CA ALA A 307 10.55 -6.98 -3.64
C ALA A 307 9.36 -7.39 -4.53
N LEU A 308 9.18 -6.76 -5.69
CA LEU A 308 8.16 -7.16 -6.67
C LEU A 308 8.64 -8.30 -7.59
N LEU A 309 9.95 -8.54 -7.74
CA LEU A 309 10.49 -9.56 -8.65
C LEU A 309 9.94 -10.98 -8.41
N PRO A 310 9.69 -11.46 -7.18
CA PRO A 310 9.16 -12.80 -6.97
C PRO A 310 7.70 -12.99 -7.44
N VAL A 311 6.96 -11.91 -7.71
CA VAL A 311 5.51 -11.98 -7.95
C VAL A 311 5.14 -12.76 -9.22
N PRO A 312 5.77 -12.52 -10.39
CA PRO A 312 5.45 -13.30 -11.60
C PRO A 312 5.81 -14.78 -11.47
N PHE A 313 6.88 -15.11 -10.73
CA PHE A 313 7.25 -16.50 -10.48
C PHE A 313 6.19 -17.22 -9.62
N PHE A 314 5.64 -16.52 -8.62
CA PHE A 314 4.51 -17.06 -7.86
C PHE A 314 3.25 -17.24 -8.70
N ALA A 315 2.98 -16.26 -9.57
CA ALA A 315 1.86 -16.33 -10.50
C ALA A 315 2.00 -17.54 -11.44
N ALA A 316 3.19 -17.81 -11.96
CA ALA A 316 3.46 -18.96 -12.82
C ALA A 316 3.15 -20.31 -12.16
N VAL A 317 3.29 -20.38 -10.84
CA VAL A 317 3.05 -21.59 -10.05
C VAL A 317 1.60 -21.69 -9.57
N SER A 318 0.92 -20.56 -9.37
CA SER A 318 -0.37 -20.50 -8.67
C SER A 318 -1.56 -20.17 -9.59
N LEU A 319 -1.30 -19.63 -10.77
CA LEU A 319 -2.30 -19.17 -11.72
C LEU A 319 -2.14 -19.91 -13.05
N PRO A 320 -3.18 -19.89 -13.91
CA PRO A 320 -3.07 -20.46 -15.25
C PRO A 320 -1.94 -19.80 -16.05
N PRO A 321 -1.29 -20.54 -16.97
CA PRO A 321 -0.24 -20.00 -17.83
C PRO A 321 -0.63 -18.69 -18.53
N ILE A 322 -1.88 -18.57 -18.96
CA ILE A 322 -2.42 -17.38 -19.66
C ILE A 322 -2.49 -16.12 -18.76
N ALA A 323 -2.62 -16.30 -17.44
CA ALA A 323 -2.75 -15.18 -16.50
C ALA A 323 -1.39 -14.59 -16.07
N VAL A 324 -0.28 -15.30 -16.30
CA VAL A 324 1.06 -14.89 -15.85
C VAL A 324 1.54 -13.63 -16.57
N GLY A 325 1.27 -13.51 -17.88
CA GLY A 325 1.59 -12.32 -18.67
C GLY A 325 0.94 -11.05 -18.09
N PRO A 326 -0.39 -11.01 -17.95
CA PRO A 326 -1.10 -9.88 -17.33
C PRO A 326 -0.58 -9.50 -15.95
N VAL A 327 -0.24 -10.49 -15.11
CA VAL A 327 0.36 -10.25 -13.80
C VAL A 327 1.75 -9.61 -13.95
N GLN A 328 2.60 -10.13 -14.84
CA GLN A 328 3.89 -9.53 -15.13
C GLN A 328 3.74 -8.07 -15.59
N LEU A 329 2.80 -7.76 -16.49
CA LEU A 329 2.53 -6.39 -16.96
C LEU A 329 2.09 -5.46 -15.81
N LEU A 330 1.14 -5.88 -14.98
CA LEU A 330 0.65 -5.13 -13.82
C LEU A 330 1.79 -4.78 -12.85
N PHE A 331 2.64 -5.75 -12.55
CA PHE A 331 3.75 -5.56 -11.62
C PHE A 331 4.95 -4.86 -12.26
N ALA A 332 5.16 -5.00 -13.57
CA ALA A 332 6.12 -4.22 -14.34
C ALA A 332 5.75 -2.73 -14.33
N TYR A 333 4.46 -2.40 -14.54
CA TYR A 333 3.95 -1.04 -14.34
C TYR A 333 4.22 -0.57 -12.90
N ALA A 334 3.82 -1.36 -11.90
CA ALA A 334 3.99 -0.99 -10.49
C ALA A 334 5.46 -0.77 -10.09
N ALA A 335 6.39 -1.52 -10.70
CA ALA A 335 7.83 -1.40 -10.53
C ALA A 335 8.38 -0.15 -11.24
N ALA A 336 8.09 0.04 -12.53
CA ALA A 336 8.56 1.16 -13.33
C ALA A 336 8.04 2.52 -12.82
N ASP A 337 6.80 2.55 -12.34
CA ASP A 337 6.14 3.73 -11.78
C ASP A 337 6.91 4.34 -10.59
N ARG A 338 7.70 3.53 -9.88
CA ARG A 338 8.55 3.96 -8.76
C ARG A 338 9.69 4.87 -9.20
N PHE A 339 10.12 4.78 -10.45
CA PHE A 339 11.15 5.64 -11.02
C PHE A 339 10.59 6.88 -11.70
N ALA A 340 9.27 6.98 -11.89
CA ALA A 340 8.63 8.09 -12.61
C ALA A 340 8.49 9.40 -11.81
N GLY A 341 9.21 9.56 -10.70
CA GLY A 341 9.15 10.75 -9.85
C GLY A 341 9.65 12.02 -10.55
N GLY A 342 10.72 11.92 -11.36
CA GLY A 342 11.23 13.03 -12.17
C GLY A 342 10.21 13.48 -13.22
N LEU A 343 9.71 12.51 -13.99
CA LEU A 343 8.71 12.72 -15.04
C LEU A 343 7.44 13.40 -14.51
N ARG A 344 6.92 12.98 -13.35
CA ARG A 344 5.76 13.61 -12.70
C ARG A 344 6.04 15.04 -12.27
N THR A 345 7.21 15.30 -11.69
CA THR A 345 7.58 16.63 -11.22
C THR A 345 7.61 17.64 -12.39
N ILE A 346 8.16 17.22 -13.52
CA ILE A 346 8.31 18.05 -14.72
C ILE A 346 7.00 18.18 -15.48
N SER A 347 6.21 17.11 -15.57
CA SER A 347 4.88 17.16 -16.19
C SER A 347 3.91 18.03 -15.39
N GLY A 348 4.04 18.03 -14.06
CA GLY A 348 3.17 18.78 -13.15
C GLY A 348 3.45 20.29 -13.07
N SER A 349 4.58 20.79 -13.56
CA SER A 349 4.93 22.23 -13.47
C SER A 349 5.41 22.81 -14.82
N PRO A 350 4.54 23.54 -15.54
CA PRO A 350 4.94 24.25 -16.75
C PRO A 350 6.03 25.30 -16.50
N ALA A 351 5.99 25.98 -15.35
CA ALA A 351 7.01 26.96 -14.97
C ALA A 351 8.39 26.31 -14.82
N LEU A 352 8.45 25.10 -14.22
CA LEU A 352 9.70 24.36 -14.11
C LEU A 352 10.23 23.98 -15.49
N ARG A 353 9.39 23.48 -16.40
CA ARG A 353 9.82 23.15 -17.78
C ARG A 353 10.39 24.36 -18.50
N ARG A 354 9.74 25.51 -18.40
CA ARG A 354 10.23 26.77 -18.98
C ARG A 354 11.58 27.19 -18.38
N SER A 355 11.76 27.04 -17.07
CA SER A 355 13.02 27.37 -16.40
C SER A 355 14.18 26.44 -16.77
N LEU A 356 13.88 25.20 -17.16
CA LEU A 356 14.89 24.20 -17.56
C LEU A 356 15.25 24.31 -19.06
N GLY A 357 14.51 25.10 -19.83
CA GLY A 357 14.67 25.29 -21.27
C GLY A 357 14.26 24.08 -22.12
N GLY A 358 14.52 24.13 -23.43
CA GLY A 358 14.25 23.04 -24.38
C GLY A 358 12.77 22.78 -24.68
N THR A 359 12.48 21.69 -25.40
CA THR A 359 11.10 21.35 -25.76
C THR A 359 10.44 20.48 -24.68
N ASP A 360 9.12 20.61 -24.53
CA ASP A 360 8.33 19.80 -23.58
C ASP A 360 8.45 18.29 -23.86
N GLY A 361 8.57 17.89 -25.14
CA GLY A 361 8.73 16.50 -25.55
C GLY A 361 10.11 15.95 -25.16
N GLU A 362 11.17 16.71 -25.43
CA GLU A 362 12.55 16.34 -25.09
C GLU A 362 12.70 16.12 -23.59
N LEU A 363 12.23 17.06 -22.75
CA LEU A 363 12.29 16.92 -21.30
C LEU A 363 11.54 15.68 -20.81
N LYS A 364 10.32 15.42 -21.34
CA LYS A 364 9.56 14.23 -20.94
C LYS A 364 10.26 12.94 -21.37
N ALA A 365 10.83 12.90 -22.58
CA ALA A 365 11.58 11.74 -23.07
C ALA A 365 12.81 11.45 -22.18
N ILE A 366 13.57 12.49 -21.82
CA ILE A 366 14.73 12.37 -20.92
C ILE A 366 14.31 11.79 -19.56
N HIS A 367 13.24 12.29 -18.97
CA HIS A 367 12.75 11.81 -17.67
C HIS A 367 11.96 10.49 -17.73
N LEU A 368 11.65 10.00 -18.93
CA LEU A 368 11.08 8.67 -19.16
C LEU A 368 12.15 7.58 -19.23
N THR A 369 13.41 7.94 -19.49
CA THR A 369 14.53 6.98 -19.61
C THR A 369 14.65 6.06 -18.40
N LEU A 370 14.63 6.61 -17.18
CA LEU A 370 14.84 5.84 -15.96
C LEU A 370 13.67 4.88 -15.64
N PRO A 371 12.39 5.29 -15.74
CA PRO A 371 11.27 4.35 -15.75
C PRO A 371 11.36 3.28 -16.85
N ALA A 372 11.78 3.65 -18.06
CA ALA A 372 11.88 2.70 -19.16
C ALA A 372 12.95 1.64 -18.94
N VAL A 373 14.15 2.04 -18.52
CA VAL A 373 15.22 1.10 -18.12
C VAL A 373 14.74 0.22 -16.98
N GLY A 374 14.08 0.81 -15.97
CA GLY A 374 13.53 0.05 -14.86
C GLY A 374 12.47 -0.97 -15.27
N ALA A 375 11.61 -0.66 -16.24
CA ALA A 375 10.62 -1.59 -16.79
C ALA A 375 11.30 -2.73 -17.57
N VAL A 376 12.21 -2.39 -18.49
CA VAL A 376 12.91 -3.35 -19.35
C VAL A 376 13.72 -4.34 -18.51
N VAL A 377 14.52 -3.84 -17.57
CA VAL A 377 15.33 -4.71 -16.69
C VAL A 377 14.43 -5.60 -15.84
N TRP A 378 13.34 -5.06 -15.27
CA TRP A 378 12.43 -5.85 -14.44
C TRP A 378 11.72 -6.95 -15.25
N CYS A 379 11.24 -6.63 -16.45
CA CYS A 379 10.61 -7.60 -17.35
C CYS A 379 11.61 -8.65 -17.82
N ALA A 380 12.85 -8.28 -18.14
CA ALA A 380 13.90 -9.23 -18.51
C ALA A 380 14.20 -10.22 -17.37
N LEU A 381 14.34 -9.73 -16.13
CA LEU A 381 14.57 -10.58 -14.96
C LEU A 381 13.40 -11.53 -14.65
N THR A 382 12.17 -11.12 -14.96
CA THR A 382 10.95 -11.91 -14.71
C THR A 382 10.50 -12.74 -15.90
N SER A 383 11.18 -12.62 -17.05
CA SER A 383 10.85 -13.35 -18.28
C SER A 383 10.92 -14.86 -18.12
N PHE A 384 11.82 -15.34 -17.25
CA PHE A 384 11.96 -16.76 -16.91
C PHE A 384 10.73 -17.34 -16.18
N ALA A 385 9.86 -16.49 -15.64
CA ALA A 385 8.59 -16.92 -15.05
C ALA A 385 7.49 -17.17 -16.09
N LEU A 386 7.68 -16.73 -17.34
CA LEU A 386 6.62 -16.76 -18.35
C LEU A 386 6.56 -18.13 -19.03
N PRO A 387 5.42 -18.85 -18.94
CA PRO A 387 5.28 -20.16 -19.56
C PRO A 387 4.94 -20.08 -21.06
N LEU A 388 4.34 -18.97 -21.52
CA LEU A 388 3.82 -18.81 -22.88
C LEU A 388 4.46 -17.60 -23.58
N ALA A 389 4.97 -17.84 -24.80
CA ALA A 389 5.58 -16.82 -25.68
C ALA A 389 6.45 -15.81 -24.90
N PRO A 390 7.47 -16.27 -24.14
CA PRO A 390 8.14 -15.46 -23.12
C PRO A 390 8.74 -14.18 -23.69
N SER A 391 9.28 -14.22 -24.92
CA SER A 391 9.83 -13.05 -25.62
C SER A 391 8.76 -12.00 -25.93
N VAL A 392 7.66 -12.40 -26.59
CA VAL A 392 6.56 -11.50 -26.98
C VAL A 392 5.90 -10.90 -25.74
N THR A 393 5.56 -11.75 -24.76
CA THR A 393 4.94 -11.31 -23.51
C THR A 393 5.82 -10.35 -22.73
N THR A 394 7.13 -10.61 -22.65
CA THR A 394 8.10 -9.71 -22.00
C THR A 394 8.16 -8.35 -22.70
N VAL A 395 8.18 -8.32 -24.03
CA VAL A 395 8.19 -7.08 -24.81
C VAL A 395 6.90 -6.30 -24.61
N ILE A 396 5.74 -6.96 -24.67
CA ILE A 396 4.43 -6.31 -24.41
C ILE A 396 4.37 -5.79 -22.98
N SER A 397 4.82 -6.56 -21.98
CA SER A 397 4.88 -6.15 -20.57
C SER A 397 5.77 -4.91 -20.39
N ALA A 398 6.96 -4.90 -20.99
CA ALA A 398 7.90 -3.79 -20.87
C ALA A 398 7.39 -2.52 -21.57
N ALA A 399 7.00 -2.63 -22.85
CA ALA A 399 6.47 -1.51 -23.62
C ALA A 399 5.18 -0.98 -23.00
N GLY A 400 4.27 -1.89 -22.61
CA GLY A 400 3.01 -1.57 -21.96
C GLY A 400 3.20 -0.85 -20.63
N ALA A 401 4.10 -1.33 -19.77
CA ALA A 401 4.44 -0.66 -18.53
C ALA A 401 4.96 0.77 -18.77
N VAL A 402 5.83 0.97 -19.75
CA VAL A 402 6.36 2.31 -20.10
C VAL A 402 5.25 3.24 -20.59
N VAL A 403 4.37 2.76 -21.47
CA VAL A 403 3.23 3.53 -21.98
C VAL A 403 2.29 3.93 -20.84
N VAL A 404 1.91 2.99 -19.97
CA VAL A 404 1.02 3.27 -18.83
C VAL A 404 1.68 4.21 -17.83
N VAL A 405 2.97 4.03 -17.53
CA VAL A 405 3.71 4.97 -16.67
C VAL A 405 3.74 6.37 -17.27
N TYR A 406 4.03 6.49 -18.57
CA TYR A 406 4.02 7.78 -19.25
C TYR A 406 2.64 8.44 -19.18
N ALA A 407 1.57 7.70 -19.47
CA ALA A 407 0.21 8.20 -19.44
C ALA A 407 -0.23 8.63 -18.02
N MET A 408 0.13 7.84 -17.00
CA MET A 408 -0.15 8.14 -15.59
C MET A 408 0.68 9.32 -15.06
N ALA A 409 1.95 9.41 -15.44
CA ALA A 409 2.86 10.46 -14.97
C ALA A 409 2.61 11.82 -15.63
N THR A 410 2.08 11.83 -16.86
CA THR A 410 1.78 13.06 -17.62
C THR A 410 0.34 13.53 -17.46
N ARG A 411 -0.46 12.87 -16.62
CA ARG A 411 -1.85 13.30 -16.36
C ARG A 411 -1.89 14.72 -15.80
N LYS A 412 -2.87 15.51 -16.24
CA LYS A 412 -3.14 16.82 -15.65
C LYS A 412 -3.77 16.64 -14.26
N PRO A 413 -3.46 17.51 -13.29
CA PRO A 413 -4.17 17.56 -12.00
C PRO A 413 -5.67 17.73 -12.23
N MET A 414 -6.49 17.15 -11.34
CA MET A 414 -7.93 17.39 -11.41
C MET A 414 -8.27 18.83 -11.05
N ASP A 415 -9.09 19.44 -11.88
CA ASP A 415 -9.74 20.70 -11.55
C ASP A 415 -11.06 20.40 -10.83
N TYR A 416 -11.12 20.82 -9.57
CA TYR A 416 -12.27 20.66 -8.68
C TYR A 416 -13.21 21.88 -8.71
N GLY A 417 -12.82 22.97 -9.38
CA GLY A 417 -13.52 24.26 -9.31
C GLY A 417 -14.52 24.55 -10.44
N GLY A 418 -14.50 23.80 -11.55
CA GLY A 418 -15.33 24.16 -12.72
C GLY A 418 -15.47 23.10 -13.81
N GLY A 419 -15.25 21.82 -13.50
CA GLY A 419 -15.39 20.74 -14.49
C GLY A 419 -16.85 20.41 -14.80
N ALA A 420 -17.14 20.01 -16.03
CA ALA A 420 -18.43 19.41 -16.38
C ALA A 420 -18.70 18.20 -15.48
N ILE A 421 -19.85 18.22 -14.83
CA ILE A 421 -20.32 17.20 -13.92
C ILE A 421 -21.38 16.40 -14.67
N PHE A 422 -21.28 15.07 -14.66
CA PHE A 422 -22.26 14.20 -15.31
C PHE A 422 -23.05 13.44 -14.23
N ASP A 423 -24.37 13.50 -14.28
CA ASP A 423 -25.23 12.73 -13.40
C ASP A 423 -25.48 11.36 -14.04
N THR A 424 -24.98 10.30 -13.41
CA THR A 424 -25.09 8.93 -13.95
C THR A 424 -26.31 8.18 -13.42
N GLY A 425 -27.21 8.83 -12.67
CA GLY A 425 -28.33 8.16 -11.98
C GLY A 425 -27.91 7.37 -10.73
N PHE A 426 -26.62 7.02 -10.61
CA PHE A 426 -25.98 6.48 -9.39
C PHE A 426 -25.25 7.57 -8.59
N GLY A 427 -25.39 8.83 -9.01
CA GLY A 427 -24.77 9.98 -8.40
C GLY A 427 -23.92 10.79 -9.36
N VAL A 428 -23.33 11.82 -8.79
CA VAL A 428 -22.66 12.89 -9.51
C VAL A 428 -21.21 12.51 -9.77
N VAL A 429 -20.84 12.23 -11.03
CA VAL A 429 -19.47 11.82 -11.41
C VAL A 429 -18.76 12.95 -12.18
N PRO A 430 -17.58 13.42 -11.72
CA PRO A 430 -16.81 14.41 -12.47
C PRO A 430 -16.32 13.81 -13.81
N VAL A 431 -16.57 14.48 -14.94
CA VAL A 431 -16.12 14.00 -16.26
C VAL A 431 -14.59 13.88 -16.34
N ASN A 432 -13.87 14.70 -15.60
CA ASN A 432 -12.42 14.63 -15.48
C ASN A 432 -11.94 13.33 -14.80
N LEU A 433 -12.76 12.74 -13.91
CA LEU A 433 -12.48 11.43 -13.31
C LEU A 433 -12.53 10.33 -14.37
N ILE A 434 -13.55 10.35 -15.22
CA ILE A 434 -13.72 9.39 -16.32
C ILE A 434 -12.53 9.48 -17.27
N ARG A 435 -12.15 10.69 -17.69
CA ARG A 435 -10.95 10.90 -18.53
C ARG A 435 -9.66 10.42 -17.88
N GLN A 436 -9.54 10.51 -16.55
CA GLN A 436 -8.39 9.99 -15.82
C GLN A 436 -8.39 8.46 -15.75
N LEU A 437 -9.55 7.82 -15.57
CA LEU A 437 -9.66 6.36 -15.56
C LEU A 437 -9.29 5.77 -16.93
N VAL A 438 -9.72 6.43 -18.01
CA VAL A 438 -9.47 6.01 -19.39
C VAL A 438 -7.98 6.12 -19.77
N ARG A 439 -7.24 7.10 -19.23
CA ARG A 439 -5.83 7.32 -19.60
C ARG A 439 -4.81 6.41 -18.93
N GLY A 440 -5.17 5.68 -17.87
CA GLY A 440 -4.21 4.89 -17.11
C GLY A 440 -4.68 3.46 -16.88
N PRO A 441 -5.57 3.23 -15.90
CA PRO A 441 -6.12 1.91 -15.62
C PRO A 441 -6.73 1.23 -16.86
N ALA A 442 -7.47 1.96 -17.70
CA ALA A 442 -8.06 1.35 -18.90
C ALA A 442 -7.01 0.91 -19.94
N ILE A 443 -5.91 1.66 -20.12
CA ILE A 443 -4.80 1.25 -20.99
C ILE A 443 -4.16 -0.03 -20.45
N LEU A 444 -3.95 -0.10 -19.13
CA LEU A 444 -3.39 -1.28 -18.49
C LEU A 444 -4.29 -2.52 -18.66
N VAL A 445 -5.61 -2.35 -18.50
CA VAL A 445 -6.61 -3.41 -18.72
C VAL A 445 -6.64 -3.83 -20.19
N GLY A 446 -6.62 -2.87 -21.12
CA GLY A 446 -6.59 -3.16 -22.56
C GLY A 446 -5.33 -3.92 -22.98
N LEU A 447 -4.17 -3.56 -22.42
CA LEU A 447 -2.91 -4.28 -22.65
C LEU A 447 -2.89 -5.67 -22.00
N ALA A 448 -3.50 -5.82 -20.82
CA ALA A 448 -3.69 -7.14 -20.21
C ALA A 448 -4.59 -8.03 -21.08
N ALA A 449 -5.68 -7.48 -21.63
CA ALA A 449 -6.53 -8.20 -22.58
C ALA A 449 -5.79 -8.55 -23.88
N LEU A 450 -4.96 -7.64 -24.40
CA LEU A 450 -4.09 -7.91 -25.55
C LEU A 450 -3.13 -9.06 -25.27
N GLN A 451 -2.55 -9.12 -24.07
CA GLN A 451 -1.69 -10.23 -23.68
C GLN A 451 -2.46 -11.54 -23.63
N LEU A 452 -3.68 -11.55 -23.07
CA LEU A 452 -4.52 -12.75 -23.07
C LEU A 452 -4.75 -13.27 -24.50
N ILE A 453 -5.04 -12.38 -25.46
CA ILE A 453 -5.25 -12.74 -26.87
C ILE A 453 -3.94 -13.22 -27.53
N ALA A 454 -2.81 -12.53 -27.28
CA ALA A 454 -1.53 -12.86 -27.90
C ALA A 454 -0.89 -14.16 -27.37
N THR A 455 -1.40 -14.68 -26.25
CA THR A 455 -0.94 -15.93 -25.62
C THR A 455 -1.90 -17.12 -25.83
N GLN A 456 -3.00 -16.92 -26.54
CA GLN A 456 -3.80 -17.99 -27.15
C GLN A 456 -3.12 -18.46 -28.43
#